data_AF-A0A9E1XDH9-F1
#
_entry.id   AF-A0A9E1XDH9-F1
#
_cell.length_a   1.000
_cell.length_b   1.000
_cell.length_c   1.000
_cell.angle_alpha   90.00
_cell.angle_beta   90.00
_cell.angle_gamma   90.00
#
_symmetry.space_group_name_H-M   'P 1'
#
loop_
_entity.id
_entity.type
_entity.pdbx_description
1 polymer ?
#
loop_
_entity_poly.entity_id
_entity_poly.type
_entity_poly.pdbx_seq_one_letter_code
_entity_poly.pdbx_strand_id
1 'polypeptide(L)' 'EMSGRSFEKEASVLIQERQPSQTFVTPEQIGSLCIYLMSEAAASVTGMAIPIDGAWTAQ' A
#
# COMPACT_ATOMS: atom_id res chain seq x y z
N GLU A 1 20.49 8.33 12.56
CA GLU A 1 21.47 9.33 12.11
C GLU A 1 20.98 9.95 10.81
N MET A 2 21.29 11.22 10.53
CA MET A 2 20.92 11.84 9.25
C MET A 2 21.86 11.34 8.16
N SER A 3 21.32 10.64 7.17
CA SER A 3 22.09 9.98 6.09
C SER A 3 22.75 10.95 5.10
N GLY A 4 22.36 12.24 5.10
CA GLY A 4 22.78 13.25 4.13
C GLY A 4 22.20 13.08 2.72
N ARG A 5 21.28 12.11 2.50
CA ARG A 5 20.66 11.86 1.19
C ARG A 5 19.46 12.79 0.95
N SER A 6 19.07 12.95 -0.32
CA SER A 6 17.86 13.70 -0.67
C SER A 6 16.59 13.01 -0.19
N PHE A 7 15.50 13.76 -0.08
CA PHE A 7 14.20 13.22 0.30
C PHE A 7 13.76 12.09 -0.62
N GLU A 8 13.90 12.24 -1.94
CA GLU A 8 13.50 11.20 -2.90
C GLU A 8 14.30 9.91 -2.69
N LYS A 9 15.59 10.05 -2.35
CA LYS A 9 16.45 8.90 -2.11
C LYS A 9 16.07 8.18 -0.81
N GLU A 10 15.71 8.92 0.24
CA GLU A 10 15.19 8.35 1.49
C GLU A 10 13.85 7.65 1.28
N ALA A 11 12.91 8.28 0.55
CA ALA A 11 11.62 7.67 0.23
C ALA A 11 11.77 6.36 -0.57
N SER A 12 12.72 6.33 -1.52
CA SER A 12 13.04 5.12 -2.29
C SER A 12 13.67 4.02 -1.44
N VAL A 13 14.49 4.35 -0.44
CA VAL A 13 15.06 3.35 0.47
C VAL A 13 13.96 2.79 1.37
N LEU A 14 13.11 3.65 1.93
CA LEU A 14 12.00 3.27 2.78
C LEU A 14 11.04 2.29 2.08
N ILE A 15 10.67 2.57 0.82
CA ILE A 15 9.76 1.70 0.07
C ILE A 15 10.41 0.34 -0.23
N GLN A 16 11.70 0.31 -0.58
CA GLN A 16 12.43 -0.93 -0.88
C GLN A 16 12.56 -1.85 0.33
N GLU A 17 12.67 -1.30 1.53
CA GLU A 17 12.77 -2.09 2.77
C GLU A 17 11.47 -2.80 3.14
N ARG A 18 10.32 -2.25 2.74
CA ARG A 18 9.02 -2.65 3.28
C ARG A 18 8.04 -3.18 2.25
N GLN A 19 8.04 -2.62 1.03
CA GLN A 19 7.09 -2.97 -0.02
C GLN A 19 7.83 -3.53 -1.24
N PRO A 20 7.77 -4.85 -1.49
CA PRO A 20 8.38 -5.48 -2.66
C PRO A 20 7.99 -4.85 -4.01
N SER A 21 6.80 -4.25 -4.10
CA SER A 21 6.34 -3.52 -5.29
C SER A 21 7.17 -2.27 -5.64
N GLN A 22 7.95 -1.73 -4.70
CA GLN A 22 8.77 -0.51 -4.84
C GLN A 22 7.98 0.76 -5.21
N THR A 23 6.67 0.76 -5.02
CA THR A 23 5.79 1.90 -5.27
C THR A 23 4.92 2.19 -4.06
N PHE A 24 4.77 3.46 -3.71
CA PHE A 24 3.82 3.84 -2.66
C PHE A 24 2.38 3.57 -3.09
N VAL A 25 1.61 3.00 -2.18
CA VAL A 25 0.15 2.98 -2.29
C VAL A 25 -0.37 4.41 -2.16
N THR A 26 -1.19 4.81 -3.12
CA THR A 26 -1.78 6.15 -3.21
C THR A 26 -3.12 6.23 -2.47
N PRO A 27 -3.52 7.41 -1.98
CA PRO A 27 -4.86 7.62 -1.42
C PRO A 27 -5.99 7.22 -2.38
N GLU A 28 -5.81 7.45 -3.68
CA GLU A 28 -6.79 7.11 -4.72
C GLU A 28 -6.97 5.60 -4.86
N GLN A 29 -5.89 4.82 -4.71
CA GLN A 29 -5.98 3.35 -4.69
C GLN A 29 -6.72 2.83 -3.46
N ILE A 30 -6.49 3.44 -2.29
CA ILE A 30 -7.25 3.12 -1.07
C ILE A 30 -8.72 3.45 -1.26
N GLY A 31 -9.02 4.64 -1.80
CA GLY A 31 -10.38 5.06 -2.12
C GLY A 31 -11.07 4.12 -3.12
N SER A 32 -10.35 3.64 -4.13
CA SER A 32 -10.86 2.68 -5.11
C SER A 32 -11.22 1.34 -4.48
N LEU A 33 -10.42 0.85 -3.53
CA LEU A 33 -10.76 -0.35 -2.76
C LEU A 33 -12.02 -0.12 -1.91
N CYS A 34 -12.17 1.04 -1.27
CA CYS A 34 -13.38 1.39 -0.54
C CYS A 34 -14.62 1.39 -1.46
N ILE A 35 -14.51 1.98 -2.65
CA ILE A 35 -15.59 1.98 -3.66
C ILE A 35 -15.96 0.55 -4.06
N TYR A 36 -14.97 -0.30 -4.32
CA TYR A 36 -15.21 -1.72 -4.60
C TYR A 36 -15.95 -2.42 -3.45
N LEU A 37 -15.52 -2.20 -2.20
CA LEU A 37 -16.14 -2.82 -1.02
C LEU A 37 -17.56 -2.32 -0.73
N MET A 38 -17.91 -1.12 -1.20
CA MET A 38 -19.28 -0.58 -1.12
C MET A 38 -20.19 -1.06 -2.26
N SER A 39 -19.67 -1.83 -3.22
CA SER A 39 -20.43 -2.32 -4.37
C SER A 39 -21.11 -3.68 -4.10
N GLU A 40 -22.13 -4.00 -4.90
CA GLU A 40 -22.78 -5.31 -4.88
C GLU A 40 -21.82 -6.49 -5.12
N ALA A 41 -20.71 -6.26 -5.85
CA ALA A 41 -19.72 -7.30 -6.12
C ALA A 41 -19.00 -7.78 -4.84
N ALA A 42 -18.98 -6.96 -3.80
CA ALA A 42 -18.38 -7.26 -2.51
C ALA A 42 -19.41 -7.64 -1.43
N ALA A 43 -20.68 -7.91 -1.79
CA ALA A 43 -21.78 -8.08 -0.82
C ALA A 43 -21.55 -9.17 0.26
N SER A 44 -20.73 -10.19 -0.03
CA SER A 44 -20.36 -11.25 0.93
C SER A 44 -18.93 -11.15 1.47
N VAL A 45 -18.20 -10.09 1.12
CA VAL A 45 -16.85 -9.83 1.62
C VAL A 45 -16.97 -9.19 3.01
N THR A 46 -16.85 -10.02 4.05
CA THR A 46 -16.99 -9.59 5.44
C THR A 46 -16.01 -10.31 6.36
N GLY A 47 -15.59 -9.66 7.45
CA GLY A 47 -14.73 -10.25 8.48
C GLY A 47 -13.29 -10.52 8.06
N MET A 48 -12.86 -10.07 6.88
CA MET A 48 -11.49 -10.28 6.38
C MET A 48 -10.71 -8.97 6.25
N ALA A 49 -9.38 -9.06 6.45
CA ALA A 49 -8.47 -8.02 6.02
C ALA A 49 -8.17 -8.17 4.51
N ILE A 50 -8.14 -7.06 3.78
CA ILE A 50 -7.75 -7.02 2.37
C ILE A 50 -6.52 -6.12 2.25
N PRO A 51 -5.31 -6.70 2.14
CA PRO A 51 -4.08 -5.93 2.11
C PRO A 51 -3.95 -5.15 0.79
N ILE A 52 -3.65 -3.86 0.92
CA ILE A 52 -3.19 -2.98 -0.16
C ILE A 52 -1.89 -2.32 0.31
N ASP A 53 -0.83 -3.11 0.36
CA ASP A 53 0.41 -2.79 1.07
C ASP A 53 1.67 -2.97 0.22
N GLY A 54 1.52 -3.10 -1.09
CA GLY A 54 2.64 -3.30 -2.00
C GLY A 54 3.38 -4.63 -1.79
N ALA A 55 2.66 -5.66 -1.34
CA ALA A 55 3.16 -7.00 -0.99
C ALA A 55 3.99 -7.07 0.30
N TRP A 56 3.86 -6.08 1.19
CA TRP A 56 4.56 -6.08 2.48
C TRP A 56 4.22 -7.33 3.30
N THR A 57 2.93 -7.64 3.47
CA THR A 57 2.49 -8.78 4.29
C THR A 57 2.81 -10.16 3.70
N ALA A 58 3.25 -10.23 2.45
CA ALA A 58 3.54 -11.49 1.76
C ALA A 58 5.00 -11.96 1.92
N GLN A 59 5.88 -11.14 2.51
CA GLN A 59 7.30 -11.45 2.69
C GLN A 59 7.58 -12.46 3.83
#